data_AF-A0A538K647-F1
#
_entry.id   AF-A0A538K647-F1
#
_cell.length_a   1.000
_cell.length_b   1.000
_cell.length_c   1.000
_cell.angle_alpha   90.00
_cell.angle_beta   90.00
_cell.angle_gamma   90.00
#
_symmetry.space_group_name_H-M   'P 1'
#
loop_
_entity.id
_entity.type
_entity.pdbx_description
1 polymer ?
#
loop_
_entity_poly.entity_id
_entity_poly.type
_entity_poly.pdbx_seq_one_letter_code
_entity_poly.pdbx_strand_id
1 'polypeptide(L)'
;MINLEVPKKFEVLVTQAHQVAIEIFRANSRKYDRAEHEYPKELDMLAAVIDGAGSAGDAGVGSVGGGNGASAREDSAGTRNGSNMASLLGLIELCWGDVGLLLTMPRQGLGQAAIAAVANEEQLKRFGGKWAAMAITEPEAGSDSAAVRTTATLDEETGEYVLNGEKIFVTSGDR
;
A
#
# COMPACT_ATOMS: atom_id res chain seq x y z
N MET A 1 -31.03 -5.79 10.52
CA MET A 1 -31.24 -5.26 9.14
C MET A 1 -29.87 -4.91 8.59
N ILE A 2 -29.49 -5.45 7.43
CA ILE A 2 -28.22 -5.10 6.78
C ILE A 2 -28.41 -3.74 6.09
N ASN A 3 -27.45 -2.83 6.26
CA ASN A 3 -27.41 -1.55 5.56
C ASN A 3 -26.23 -1.57 4.58
N LEU A 4 -26.51 -1.32 3.30
CA LEU A 4 -25.52 -1.34 2.21
C LEU A 4 -25.14 0.06 1.72
N GLU A 5 -25.75 1.10 2.28
CA GLU A 5 -25.41 2.49 1.94
C GLU A 5 -24.08 2.91 2.56
N VAL A 6 -23.33 3.74 1.82
CA VAL A 6 -22.12 4.36 2.35
C VAL A 6 -22.49 5.18 3.60
N PRO A 7 -21.83 4.95 4.75
CA PRO A 7 -22.08 5.75 5.94
C PRO A 7 -21.82 7.24 5.67
N LYS A 8 -22.76 8.11 6.04
CA LYS A 8 -22.66 9.57 5.83
C LYS A 8 -21.32 10.19 6.24
N LYS A 9 -20.72 9.66 7.31
CA LYS A 9 -19.40 10.10 7.80
C LYS A 9 -18.24 9.89 6.80
N PHE A 10 -18.43 9.06 5.76
CA PHE A 10 -17.44 8.80 4.71
C PHE A 10 -17.79 9.47 3.38
N GLU A 11 -18.93 10.15 3.24
CA GLU A 11 -19.31 10.82 1.98
C GLU A 11 -18.26 11.84 1.52
N VAL A 12 -17.70 12.62 2.46
CA VAL A 12 -16.64 13.59 2.17
C VAL A 12 -15.38 12.87 1.68
N LEU A 13 -14.98 11.77 2.33
CA LEU A 13 -13.81 10.98 1.94
C LEU A 13 -13.99 10.40 0.53
N VAL A 14 -15.14 9.81 0.24
CA VAL A 14 -15.46 9.26 -1.09
C VAL A 14 -15.43 10.35 -2.14
N THR A 15 -16.06 11.49 -1.88
CA THR A 15 -16.09 12.62 -2.82
C THR A 15 -14.68 13.16 -3.10
N GLN A 16 -13.84 13.31 -2.07
CA GLN A 16 -12.46 13.77 -2.22
C GLN A 16 -11.59 12.75 -2.98
N ALA A 17 -11.72 11.46 -2.64
CA ALA A 17 -11.01 10.39 -3.34
C ALA A 17 -11.40 10.33 -4.83
N HIS A 18 -12.69 10.49 -5.13
CA HIS A 18 -13.19 10.54 -6.50
C HIS A 18 -12.65 11.75 -7.27
N GLN A 19 -12.55 12.92 -6.61
CA GLN A 19 -11.95 14.10 -7.24
C GLN A 19 -10.47 13.87 -7.57
N VAL A 20 -9.70 13.25 -6.67
CA VAL A 20 -8.30 12.85 -6.96
C VAL A 20 -8.26 11.86 -8.13
N ALA A 21 -9.18 10.90 -8.16
CA ALA A 21 -9.26 9.92 -9.22
C ALA A 21 -9.52 10.58 -10.59
N ILE A 22 -10.40 11.59 -10.66
CA ILE A 22 -10.65 12.36 -11.89
C ILE A 22 -9.42 13.17 -12.30
N GLU A 23 -8.93 14.03 -11.40
CA GLU A 23 -7.97 15.09 -11.74
C GLU A 23 -6.53 14.58 -11.89
N ILE A 24 -6.18 13.49 -11.21
CA ILE A 24 -4.82 12.96 -11.21
C ILE A 24 -4.76 11.61 -11.90
N PHE A 25 -5.53 10.62 -11.42
CA PHE A 25 -5.33 9.25 -11.90
C PHE A 25 -5.86 9.11 -13.33
N ARG A 26 -7.14 9.42 -13.55
CA ARG A 26 -7.79 9.29 -14.85
C ARG A 26 -7.19 10.23 -15.89
N ALA A 27 -6.85 11.45 -15.49
CA ALA A 27 -6.18 12.44 -16.34
C ALA A 27 -4.82 11.97 -16.87
N ASN A 28 -4.06 11.20 -16.07
CA ASN A 28 -2.72 10.73 -16.42
C ASN A 28 -2.67 9.26 -16.89
N SER A 29 -3.72 8.48 -16.69
CA SER A 29 -3.78 7.04 -17.01
C SER A 29 -3.28 6.73 -18.42
N ARG A 30 -3.87 7.34 -19.46
CA ARG A 30 -3.46 7.08 -20.86
C ARG A 30 -2.05 7.57 -21.18
N LYS A 31 -1.54 8.59 -20.47
CA LYS A 31 -0.17 9.08 -20.67
C LYS A 31 0.82 7.99 -20.23
N TYR A 32 0.64 7.44 -19.03
CA TYR A 32 1.56 6.44 -18.48
C TYR A 32 1.36 5.05 -19.06
N ASP A 33 0.13 4.68 -19.45
CA ASP A 33 -0.13 3.46 -20.23
C ASP A 33 0.72 3.43 -21.51
N ARG A 34 0.79 4.55 -22.25
CA ARG A 34 1.59 4.65 -23.48
C ARG A 34 3.09 4.81 -23.24
N ALA A 35 3.48 5.33 -22.08
CA ALA A 35 4.87 5.52 -21.70
C ALA A 35 5.47 4.30 -20.99
N GLU A 36 4.65 3.26 -20.76
CA GLU A 36 5.01 1.99 -20.13
C GLU A 36 5.69 2.19 -18.77
N HIS A 37 7.00 2.03 -18.70
CA HIS A 37 7.79 2.04 -17.46
C HIS A 37 8.16 3.45 -16.97
N GLU A 38 7.68 4.51 -17.61
CA GLU A 38 7.94 5.87 -17.15
C GLU A 38 7.31 6.12 -15.78
N TYR A 39 8.10 6.69 -14.87
CA TYR A 39 7.65 6.98 -13.51
C TYR A 39 6.63 8.15 -13.46
N PRO A 40 5.48 7.98 -12.79
CA PRO A 40 4.46 9.02 -12.73
C PRO A 40 4.75 10.08 -11.68
N LYS A 41 5.48 11.12 -12.09
CA LYS A 41 5.95 12.23 -11.23
C LYS A 41 4.82 13.01 -10.54
N GLU A 42 3.63 13.05 -11.12
CA GLU A 42 2.46 13.69 -10.52
C GLU A 42 2.06 13.00 -9.20
N LEU A 43 2.38 11.72 -9.03
CA LEU A 43 2.09 10.99 -7.79
C LEU A 43 2.99 11.42 -6.62
N ASP A 44 4.19 11.97 -6.88
CA ASP A 44 5.01 12.55 -5.81
C ASP A 44 4.32 13.76 -5.17
N MET A 45 3.71 14.61 -6.00
CA MET A 45 2.96 15.78 -5.54
C MET A 45 1.73 15.36 -4.76
N LEU A 46 0.99 14.37 -5.26
CA LEU A 46 -0.16 13.82 -4.55
C LEU A 46 0.26 13.20 -3.21
N ALA A 47 1.34 12.41 -3.18
CA ALA A 47 1.84 11.81 -1.96
C ALA A 47 2.25 12.87 -0.93
N ALA A 48 2.92 13.95 -1.35
CA ALA A 48 3.27 15.06 -0.48
C ALA A 48 2.03 15.78 0.09
N VAL A 49 0.98 15.96 -0.72
CA VAL A 49 -0.30 16.52 -0.26
C VAL A 49 -0.98 15.61 0.76
N ILE A 50 -1.00 14.30 0.51
CA ILE A 50 -1.57 13.30 1.42
C ILE A 50 -0.80 13.28 2.75
N ASP A 51 0.54 13.32 2.72
CA ASP A 51 1.33 13.38 3.95
C ASP A 51 1.09 14.67 4.74
N GLY A 52 1.01 15.80 4.03
CA GLY A 52 0.72 17.10 4.63
C GLY A 52 -0.65 17.13 5.31
N ALA A 53 -1.64 16.47 4.71
CA ALA A 53 -2.97 16.30 5.29
C ALA A 53 -3.02 15.20 6.38
N GLY A 54 -2.13 14.21 6.31
CA GLY A 54 -2.08 12.98 7.10
C GLY A 54 -1.28 13.05 8.40
N SER A 55 -0.75 14.21 8.79
CA SER A 55 -0.26 14.41 10.17
C SER A 55 -1.38 14.32 11.23
N ALA A 56 -2.62 14.07 10.81
CA ALA A 56 -3.79 13.78 11.64
C ALA A 56 -4.45 12.43 11.25
N GLY A 57 -3.85 11.31 11.64
CA GLY A 57 -4.56 10.04 11.84
C GLY A 57 -4.48 9.03 10.70
N ASP A 58 -4.36 7.78 11.12
CA ASP A 58 -3.96 6.55 10.41
C ASP A 58 -4.98 6.02 9.35
N ALA A 59 -5.61 6.92 8.61
CA ALA A 59 -6.59 6.60 7.56
C ALA A 59 -6.51 7.62 6.41
N GLY A 60 -5.33 7.72 5.80
CA GLY A 60 -5.13 8.52 4.58
C GLY A 60 -5.86 7.91 3.38
N VAL A 61 -6.37 8.78 2.51
CA VAL A 61 -6.96 8.43 1.21
C VAL A 61 -5.93 7.62 0.41
N GLY A 62 -6.17 6.32 0.24
CA GLY A 62 -5.30 5.46 -0.56
C GLY A 62 -4.21 4.69 0.19
N SER A 63 -4.35 4.45 1.51
CA SER A 63 -3.47 3.49 2.19
C SER A 63 -3.66 2.08 1.61
N VAL A 64 -2.72 1.67 0.76
CA VAL A 64 -2.63 0.31 0.23
C VAL A 64 -1.76 -0.48 1.22
N GLY A 65 -2.40 -1.28 2.06
CA GLY A 65 -1.75 -1.93 3.20
C GLY A 65 -2.32 -1.40 4.50
N GLY A 66 -3.10 -2.23 5.20
CA GLY A 66 -3.83 -1.83 6.39
C GLY A 66 -2.95 -1.12 7.40
N GLY A 67 -3.35 0.10 7.79
CA GLY A 67 -2.77 0.78 8.94
C GLY A 67 -2.94 -0.08 10.18
N ASN A 68 -2.05 0.10 11.16
CA ASN A 68 -2.15 -0.56 12.46
C ASN A 68 -3.36 0.02 13.20
N GLY A 69 -4.54 -0.49 12.86
CA GLY A 69 -5.77 -0.35 13.62
C GLY A 69 -5.69 -1.14 14.92
N ALA A 70 -4.68 -0.90 15.75
CA ALA A 70 -4.74 -1.17 17.17
C ALA A 70 -5.67 -0.13 17.84
N SER A 71 -6.90 0.02 17.32
CA SER A 71 -7.95 0.63 18.11
C SER A 71 -8.24 -0.34 19.25
N ALA A 72 -8.09 0.12 20.49
CA ALA A 72 -8.46 -0.64 21.68
C ALA A 72 -9.79 -1.36 21.45
N ARG A 73 -9.83 -2.67 21.72
CA ARG A 73 -11.07 -3.45 21.76
C ARG A 73 -11.93 -2.93 22.90
N GLU A 74 -12.67 -1.84 22.70
CA GLU A 74 -13.87 -1.61 23.49
C GLU A 74 -14.90 -2.63 23.04
N ASP A 75 -15.64 -3.28 23.94
CA ASP A 75 -16.68 -4.25 23.60
C ASP A 75 -18.04 -3.55 23.41
N SER A 76 -18.21 -2.81 22.30
CA SER A 76 -19.53 -2.36 21.85
C SER A 76 -20.11 -3.33 20.81
N ALA A 77 -21.30 -3.87 21.09
CA ALA A 77 -22.04 -4.82 20.25
C ALA A 77 -22.62 -4.23 18.94
N GLY A 78 -22.06 -3.12 18.45
CA GLY A 78 -22.54 -2.39 17.27
C GLY A 78 -21.63 -2.51 16.04
N THR A 79 -22.15 -2.16 14.86
CA THR A 79 -21.38 -2.09 13.60
C THR A 79 -20.27 -1.05 13.69
N ARG A 80 -19.01 -1.49 13.57
CA ARG A 80 -17.84 -0.60 13.54
C ARG A 80 -17.33 -0.40 12.13
N ASN A 81 -17.75 0.71 11.56
CA ASN A 81 -17.17 1.21 10.31
C ASN A 81 -15.87 1.96 10.64
N GLY A 82 -14.77 1.20 10.78
CA GLY A 82 -13.44 1.69 11.18
C GLY A 82 -12.54 2.12 10.02
N SER A 83 -11.23 2.26 10.27
CA SER A 83 -10.23 2.68 9.28
C SER A 83 -10.23 1.82 8.02
N ASN A 84 -10.35 0.49 8.15
CA ASN A 84 -10.41 -0.42 7.00
C ASN A 84 -11.56 -0.09 6.03
N MET A 85 -12.72 0.32 6.53
CA MET A 85 -13.85 0.74 5.68
C MET A 85 -13.55 2.06 4.98
N ALA A 86 -12.96 3.03 5.69
CA ALA A 86 -12.54 4.29 5.10
C ALA A 86 -11.51 4.09 3.98
N SER A 87 -10.48 3.27 4.23
CA SER A 87 -9.47 2.92 3.23
C SER A 87 -10.08 2.21 2.03
N LEU A 88 -10.95 1.22 2.23
CA LEU A 88 -11.61 0.50 1.14
C LEU A 88 -12.42 1.44 0.25
N LEU A 89 -13.24 2.31 0.84
CA LEU A 89 -14.05 3.28 0.10
C LEU A 89 -13.18 4.25 -0.71
N GLY A 90 -12.09 4.75 -0.14
CA GLY A 90 -11.12 5.57 -0.88
C GLY A 90 -10.44 4.81 -2.02
N LEU A 91 -10.03 3.55 -1.77
CA LEU A 91 -9.40 2.70 -2.78
C LEU A 91 -10.33 2.40 -3.96
N ILE A 92 -11.63 2.19 -3.71
CA ILE A 92 -12.62 1.99 -4.78
C ILE A 92 -12.60 3.18 -5.76
N GLU A 93 -12.62 4.41 -5.24
CA GLU A 93 -12.59 5.62 -6.07
C GLU A 93 -11.27 5.79 -6.82
N LEU A 94 -10.13 5.54 -6.17
CA LEU A 94 -8.83 5.62 -6.82
C LEU A 94 -8.65 4.55 -7.91
N CYS A 95 -9.10 3.32 -7.65
CA CYS A 95 -9.12 2.23 -8.63
C CYS A 95 -10.02 2.55 -9.83
N TRP A 96 -11.13 3.27 -9.63
CA TRP A 96 -11.94 3.77 -10.74
C TRP A 96 -11.14 4.71 -11.66
N GLY A 97 -10.26 5.53 -11.08
CA GLY A 97 -9.33 6.36 -11.83
C GLY A 97 -8.34 5.52 -12.64
N ASP A 98 -7.47 4.80 -11.91
CA ASP A 98 -6.48 3.87 -12.46
C ASP A 98 -5.84 3.00 -11.36
N VAL A 99 -5.92 1.67 -11.48
CA VAL A 99 -5.33 0.74 -10.50
C VAL A 99 -3.80 0.66 -10.60
N GLY A 100 -3.21 0.85 -11.78
CA GLY A 100 -1.77 0.83 -11.97
C GLY A 100 -1.11 2.02 -11.27
N LEU A 101 -1.67 3.22 -11.46
CA LEU A 101 -1.21 4.44 -10.77
C LEU A 101 -1.36 4.32 -9.25
N LEU A 102 -2.46 3.72 -8.77
CA LEU A 102 -2.64 3.43 -7.35
C LEU A 102 -1.51 2.55 -6.79
N LEU A 103 -1.16 1.48 -7.49
CA LEU A 103 -0.16 0.50 -7.05
C LEU A 103 1.28 1.05 -7.09
N THR A 104 1.53 2.13 -7.82
CA THR A 104 2.82 2.83 -7.86
C THR A 104 2.83 4.12 -7.02
N MET A 105 1.90 4.27 -6.07
CA MET A 105 1.95 5.36 -5.11
C MET A 105 3.19 5.27 -4.20
N PRO A 106 3.98 6.36 -4.04
CA PRO A 106 5.17 6.36 -3.20
C PRO A 106 4.89 6.00 -1.74
N ARG A 107 5.79 5.22 -1.15
CA ARG A 107 5.84 4.94 0.31
C ARG A 107 4.58 4.28 0.86
N GLN A 108 3.79 3.66 -0.01
CA GLN A 108 2.60 2.85 0.29
C GLN A 108 2.79 1.44 -0.27
N GLY A 109 1.85 0.52 -0.01
CA GLY A 109 1.85 -0.82 -0.59
C GLY A 109 2.34 -1.92 0.35
N LEU A 110 2.38 -3.15 -0.20
CA LEU A 110 2.65 -4.36 0.58
C LEU A 110 4.02 -4.37 1.26
N GLY A 111 5.04 -3.75 0.67
CA GLY A 111 6.37 -3.64 1.30
C GLY A 111 6.33 -2.85 2.62
N GLN A 112 5.60 -1.73 2.62
CA GLN A 112 5.44 -0.89 3.81
C GLN A 112 4.53 -1.55 4.85
N ALA A 113 3.50 -2.29 4.39
CA ALA A 113 2.67 -3.10 5.29
C ALA A 113 3.52 -4.16 6.02
N ALA A 114 4.46 -4.80 5.34
CA ALA A 114 5.38 -5.76 5.97
C ALA A 114 6.27 -5.09 7.02
N ILE A 115 6.89 -3.96 6.68
CA ILE A 115 7.71 -3.19 7.62
C ILE A 115 6.88 -2.79 8.85
N ALA A 116 5.69 -2.21 8.66
CA ALA A 116 4.83 -1.81 9.77
C ALA A 116 4.35 -2.98 10.66
N ALA A 117 4.23 -4.18 10.07
CA ALA A 117 3.75 -5.36 10.78
C ALA A 117 4.83 -6.05 11.62
N VAL A 118 6.09 -6.09 11.16
CA VAL A 118 7.13 -6.93 11.79
C VAL A 118 8.43 -6.20 12.17
N ALA A 119 8.61 -4.94 11.77
CA ALA A 119 9.84 -4.22 12.09
C ALA A 119 9.93 -3.89 13.59
N ASN A 120 11.13 -4.03 14.15
CA ASN A 120 11.45 -3.44 15.45
C ASN A 120 11.66 -1.91 15.34
N GLU A 121 11.84 -1.20 16.46
CA GLU A 121 11.97 0.26 16.47
C GLU A 121 13.14 0.78 15.61
N GLU A 122 14.28 0.08 15.64
CA GLU A 122 15.46 0.45 14.86
C GLU A 122 15.21 0.28 13.35
N GLN A 123 14.63 -0.85 12.96
CA GLN A 123 14.25 -1.15 11.59
C GLN A 123 13.18 -0.16 11.08
N LEU A 124 12.17 0.15 11.90
CA LEU A 124 11.13 1.10 11.55
C LEU A 124 11.72 2.50 11.32
N LYS A 125 12.65 2.94 12.18
CA LYS A 125 13.37 4.20 11.99
C LYS A 125 14.22 4.20 10.71
N ARG A 126 14.80 3.06 10.34
CA ARG A 126 15.69 2.94 9.18
C ARG A 126 14.95 2.78 7.84
N PHE A 127 13.83 2.05 7.83
CA PHE A 127 13.14 1.62 6.62
C PHE A 127 11.74 2.24 6.46
N GLY A 128 11.13 2.73 7.53
CA GLY A 128 9.85 3.41 7.48
C GLY A 128 9.86 4.59 6.51
N GLY A 129 8.76 4.74 5.76
CA GLY A 129 8.62 5.82 4.79
C GLY A 129 9.54 5.75 3.56
N LYS A 130 10.24 4.64 3.32
CA LYS A 130 10.99 4.41 2.08
C LYS A 130 10.15 3.66 1.04
N TRP A 131 10.66 3.58 -0.18
CA TRP A 131 10.18 2.58 -1.13
C TRP A 131 10.51 1.18 -0.61
N ALA A 132 9.53 0.29 -0.68
CA ALA A 132 9.65 -1.09 -0.28
C ALA A 132 8.78 -1.96 -1.18
N ALA A 133 9.30 -3.13 -1.54
CA ALA A 133 8.61 -4.12 -2.34
C ALA A 133 8.45 -5.42 -1.57
N MET A 134 7.47 -6.23 -1.96
CA MET A 134 7.27 -7.57 -1.43
C MET A 134 7.70 -8.59 -2.49
N ALA A 135 8.86 -9.21 -2.30
CA ALA A 135 9.46 -10.13 -3.26
C ALA A 135 9.25 -11.60 -2.83
N ILE A 136 8.02 -12.09 -2.97
CA ILE A 136 7.67 -13.48 -2.61
C ILE A 136 7.72 -14.40 -3.83
N THR A 137 7.00 -14.05 -4.90
CA THR A 137 6.81 -14.88 -6.09
C THR A 137 8.13 -15.18 -6.82
N GLU A 138 8.27 -16.44 -7.21
CA GLU A 138 9.39 -16.99 -7.99
C GLU A 138 8.87 -17.54 -9.32
N PRO A 139 9.73 -17.70 -10.34
CA PRO A 139 9.34 -18.31 -11.62
C PRO A 139 8.64 -19.67 -11.46
N GLU A 140 9.03 -20.46 -10.47
CA GLU A 140 8.49 -21.78 -10.15
C GLU A 140 7.36 -21.79 -9.09
N ALA A 141 7.18 -20.69 -8.34
CA ALA A 141 6.30 -20.65 -7.17
C ALA A 141 5.57 -19.30 -7.05
N GLY A 142 4.27 -19.31 -7.36
CA GLY A 142 3.36 -18.16 -7.20
C GLY A 142 2.23 -18.44 -6.22
N SER A 143 1.25 -19.24 -6.63
CA SER A 143 0.10 -19.58 -5.78
C SER A 143 0.48 -20.43 -4.57
N ASP A 144 1.49 -21.30 -4.71
CA ASP A 144 2.06 -22.09 -3.62
C ASP A 144 3.32 -21.41 -3.08
N SER A 145 3.13 -20.38 -2.25
CA SER A 145 4.25 -19.63 -1.67
C SER A 145 5.07 -20.43 -0.65
N ALA A 146 4.58 -21.59 -0.19
CA ALA A 146 5.35 -22.47 0.67
C ALA A 146 6.42 -23.25 -0.12
N ALA A 147 6.30 -23.33 -1.44
CA ALA A 147 7.22 -24.02 -2.33
C ALA A 147 8.37 -23.14 -2.85
N VAL A 148 8.51 -21.91 -2.34
CA VAL A 148 9.64 -21.03 -2.70
C VAL A 148 10.98 -21.70 -2.39
N ARG A 149 11.96 -21.45 -3.26
CA ARG A 149 13.29 -22.05 -3.24
C ARG A 149 14.40 -21.06 -2.94
N THR A 150 14.12 -19.75 -2.93
CA THR A 150 15.09 -18.75 -2.48
C THR A 150 15.61 -19.13 -1.10
N THR A 151 16.94 -19.26 -0.98
CA THR A 151 17.59 -19.63 0.26
C THR A 151 18.11 -18.40 0.99
N ALA A 152 18.15 -18.51 2.32
CA ALA A 152 18.86 -17.60 3.20
C ALA A 152 19.79 -18.43 4.08
N THR A 153 21.10 -18.38 3.80
CA THR A 153 22.11 -19.12 4.58
C THR A 153 22.89 -18.13 5.44
N LEU A 154 22.94 -18.38 6.75
CA LEU A 154 23.76 -17.58 7.65
C LEU A 154 25.24 -17.86 7.39
N ASP A 155 26.00 -16.82 7.10
CA ASP A 155 27.44 -16.84 7.13
C ASP A 155 27.91 -16.55 8.56
N GLU A 156 28.41 -17.57 9.24
CA GLU A 156 28.85 -17.50 10.63
C GLU A 156 30.09 -16.60 10.83
N GLU A 157 30.88 -16.35 9.78
CA GLU A 157 32.05 -15.48 9.88
C GLU A 157 31.67 -14.00 9.92
N THR A 158 30.66 -13.61 9.14
CA THR A 158 30.20 -12.22 9.02
C THR A 158 28.97 -11.93 9.89
N GLY A 159 28.21 -12.95 10.28
CA GLY A 159 26.93 -12.82 10.97
C GLY A 159 25.80 -12.32 10.07
N GLU A 160 25.98 -12.37 8.74
CA GLU A 160 25.02 -11.91 7.73
C GLU A 160 24.37 -13.09 6.98
N TYR A 161 23.20 -12.86 6.39
CA TYR A 161 22.55 -13.86 5.55
C TYR A 161 22.93 -13.68 4.09
N VAL A 162 23.40 -14.76 3.46
CA VAL A 162 23.58 -14.84 2.01
C VAL A 162 22.26 -15.32 1.39
N LEU A 163 21.63 -14.43 0.61
CA LEU A 163 20.40 -14.72 -0.12
C LEU A 163 20.71 -15.21 -1.54
N ASN A 164 20.11 -16.32 -1.97
CA ASN A 164 20.23 -16.83 -3.35
C ASN A 164 18.88 -17.29 -3.89
N GLY A 165 18.47 -16.74 -5.03
CA GLY A 165 17.22 -17.08 -5.70
C GLY A 165 16.83 -16.05 -6.76
N GLU A 166 15.74 -16.31 -7.47
CA GLU A 166 15.16 -15.40 -8.46
C GLU A 166 13.72 -15.05 -8.06
N LYS A 167 13.36 -13.78 -8.18
CA LYS A 167 12.00 -13.28 -7.92
C LYS A 167 11.42 -12.65 -9.17
N ILE A 168 10.10 -12.77 -9.35
CA ILE A 168 9.37 -12.24 -10.50
C ILE A 168 8.05 -11.60 -10.07
N PHE A 169 7.51 -10.69 -10.89
CA PHE A 169 6.27 -9.94 -10.65
C PHE A 169 6.28 -9.09 -9.37
N VAL A 170 7.45 -8.55 -9.05
CA VAL A 170 7.65 -7.73 -7.85
C VAL A 170 7.25 -6.27 -8.15
N THR A 171 6.05 -5.87 -7.75
CA THR A 171 5.61 -4.48 -7.83
C THR A 171 6.58 -3.58 -7.06
N SER A 172 7.04 -2.50 -7.71
CA SER A 172 8.06 -1.57 -7.21
C SER A 172 9.45 -2.20 -6.98
N GLY A 173 9.75 -3.34 -7.63
CA GLY A 173 11.04 -4.02 -7.47
C GLY A 173 12.26 -3.25 -7.98
N ASP A 174 12.06 -2.24 -8.83
CA ASP A 174 13.11 -1.37 -9.37
C ASP A 174 13.28 -0.03 -8.61
N ARG A 175 12.53 0.17 -7.51
CA ARG A 175 12.42 1.44 -6.77
C ARG A 175 13.18 1.46 -5.46
#